data_AF-A0A349GM83-F1
#
_entry.id   AF-A0A349GM83-F1
#
_cell.length_a   1.000
_cell.length_b   1.000
_cell.length_c   1.000
_cell.angle_alpha   90.00
_cell.angle_beta   90.00
_cell.angle_gamma   90.00
#
_symmetry.space_group_name_H-M   'P 1'
#
loop_
_entity.id
_entity.type
_entity.pdbx_description
1 polymer ?
#
loop_
_entity_poly.entity_id
_entity_poly.type
_entity_poly.pdbx_seq_one_letter_code
_entity_poly.pdbx_strand_id
1 'polypeptide(L)'
;MNDISKILLITDLDGTLLTKDKTISETDLEAINSFRKKGGLFSVATGRTIQAVKPYFDILKPDMPVILYNGAMIYDPKNKKIIRSE
;
A
#
# COMPACT_ATOMS: atom_id res chain seq x y z
N MET A 1 -2.78 -16.96 -19.05
CA MET A 1 -2.36 -15.82 -18.20
C MET A 1 -1.55 -16.40 -17.05
N ASN A 2 -0.44 -15.77 -16.66
CA ASN A 2 0.37 -16.27 -15.53
C ASN A 2 -0.45 -16.12 -14.24
N ASP A 3 -0.50 -17.18 -13.43
CA ASP A 3 -1.08 -17.12 -12.09
C ASP A 3 -0.17 -16.28 -11.19
N ILE A 4 -0.67 -15.12 -10.76
CA ILE A 4 0.04 -14.21 -9.85
C ILE A 4 -0.62 -14.12 -8.48
N SER A 5 -1.52 -15.07 -8.15
CA SER A 5 -2.24 -15.09 -6.87
C SER A 5 -1.34 -15.19 -5.63
N LYS A 6 -0.10 -15.64 -5.82
CA LYS A 6 0.92 -15.77 -4.78
C LYS A 6 1.92 -14.61 -4.75
N ILE A 7 1.71 -13.56 -5.56
CA ILE A 7 2.60 -12.40 -5.64
C ILE A 7 2.03 -11.26 -4.80
N LEU A 8 2.87 -10.73 -3.92
CA LEU A 8 2.61 -9.51 -3.17
C LEU A 8 3.47 -8.38 -3.75
N LEU A 9 2.81 -7.33 -4.26
CA LEU A 9 3.46 -6.10 -4.67
C LEU A 9 3.44 -5.11 -3.49
N ILE A 10 4.62 -4.64 -3.09
CA ILE A 10 4.77 -3.62 -2.05
C ILE A 10 5.52 -2.44 -2.65
N THR A 11 4.99 -1.24 -2.48
CA THR A 11 5.62 -0.01 -2.96
C THR A 11 5.84 0.99 -1.85
N ASP A 12 6.90 1.78 -2.01
CA ASP A 12 7.04 3.03 -1.27
C ASP A 12 6.06 4.10 -1.79
N LEU A 13 5.84 5.14 -0.98
CA LEU A 13 5.02 6.30 -1.30
C LEU A 13 5.85 7.46 -1.86
N ASP A 14 6.73 8.05 -1.06
CA ASP A 14 7.33 9.34 -1.35
C ASP A 14 8.47 9.23 -2.38
N GLY A 15 8.24 9.78 -3.58
CA GLY A 15 9.21 9.67 -4.68
C GLY A 15 9.10 8.34 -5.44
N THR A 16 8.10 7.51 -5.10
CA THR A 16 7.81 6.24 -5.76
C THR A 16 6.38 6.23 -6.30
N LEU A 17 5.37 5.95 -5.47
CA LEU A 17 3.96 5.91 -5.90
C LEU A 17 3.29 7.28 -5.95
N LEU A 18 3.68 8.19 -5.05
CA LEU A 18 3.11 9.51 -4.99
C LEU A 18 3.79 10.44 -5.99
N THR A 19 2.98 11.21 -6.70
CA THR A 19 3.44 12.33 -7.51
C THR A 19 4.14 13.39 -6.65
N LYS A 20 4.77 14.37 -7.30
CA LYS A 20 5.38 15.52 -6.61
C LYS A 20 4.37 16.28 -5.74
N ASP A 21 3.11 16.33 -6.17
CA ASP A 21 2.00 16.99 -5.47
C ASP A 21 1.35 16.08 -4.40
N LYS A 22 1.99 14.95 -4.08
CA LYS A 22 1.54 13.98 -3.07
C LYS A 22 0.17 13.36 -3.36
N THR A 23 -0.17 13.26 -4.63
CA THR A 23 -1.36 12.55 -5.15
C THR A 23 -0.96 11.20 -5.76
N ILE A 24 -1.94 10.37 -6.10
CA ILE A 24 -1.73 9.13 -6.85
C ILE A 24 -2.28 9.36 -8.26
N SER A 25 -1.53 8.98 -9.29
CA SER A 25 -2.00 9.14 -10.67
C SER A 25 -3.12 8.15 -10.99
N GLU A 26 -4.02 8.51 -11.90
CA GLU A 26 -5.08 7.59 -12.37
C GLU A 26 -4.47 6.34 -13.00
N THR A 27 -3.41 6.50 -13.80
CA THR A 27 -2.68 5.41 -14.43
C THR A 27 -2.14 4.40 -13.42
N ASP A 28 -1.53 4.86 -12.32
CA ASP A 28 -1.00 3.95 -11.29
C ASP A 28 -2.13 3.25 -10.54
N LEU A 29 -3.23 3.97 -10.26
CA LEU A 29 -4.39 3.39 -9.61
C LEU A 29 -5.04 2.30 -10.49
N GLU A 30 -5.15 2.54 -11.80
CA GLU A 30 -5.63 1.55 -12.77
C GLU A 30 -4.69 0.35 -12.87
N ALA A 31 -3.36 0.57 -12.87
CA ALA A 31 -2.37 -0.50 -12.90
C ALA A 31 -2.46 -1.40 -11.66
N ILE A 32 -2.57 -0.81 -10.47
CA ILE A 32 -2.77 -1.54 -9.20
C ILE A 32 -4.06 -2.36 -9.25
N ASN A 33 -5.15 -1.77 -9.73
CA ASN A 33 -6.43 -2.46 -9.85
C ASN A 33 -6.38 -3.61 -10.88
N SER A 34 -5.68 -3.42 -12.01
CA SER A 34 -5.48 -4.45 -13.02
C SER A 34 -4.62 -5.61 -12.50
N PHE A 35 -3.57 -5.30 -11.73
CA PHE A 35 -2.74 -6.30 -11.06
C PHE A 35 -3.57 -7.14 -10.07
N ARG A 36 -4.41 -6.49 -9.25
CA ARG A 36 -5.33 -7.17 -8.32
C ARG A 36 -6.36 -8.04 -9.01
N LYS A 37 -6.96 -7.58 -10.12
CA LYS A 37 -7.92 -8.36 -10.90
C LYS A 37 -7.32 -9.67 -11.43
N LYS A 38 -6.00 -9.76 -11.56
CA LYS A 38 -5.27 -10.99 -11.95
C LYS A 38 -4.89 -11.88 -10.75
N GLY A 39 -5.32 -11.51 -9.54
CA GLY A 39 -5.10 -12.26 -8.30
C GLY A 39 -3.98 -11.73 -7.41
N GLY A 40 -3.18 -10.77 -7.88
CA GLY A 40 -2.07 -10.23 -7.09
C GLY A 40 -2.55 -9.46 -5.85
N LEU A 41 -1.74 -9.49 -4.79
CA LEU A 41 -1.98 -8.76 -3.54
C LEU A 41 -1.14 -7.48 -3.49
N PHE A 42 -1.68 -6.39 -2.96
CA PHE A 42 -0.99 -5.10 -2.89
C PHE A 42 -0.89 -4.56 -1.47
N SER A 43 0.26 -3.97 -1.14
CA SER A 43 0.50 -3.23 0.10
C SER A 43 1.48 -2.08 -0.10
N VAL A 44 1.73 -1.34 0.98
CA VAL A 44 2.59 -0.15 1.04
C VAL A 44 3.64 -0.30 2.14
N ALA A 45 4.85 0.17 1.88
CA ALA A 45 5.90 0.31 2.87
C ALA A 45 6.45 1.74 2.86
N THR A 46 6.38 2.45 3.98
CA THR A 46 6.74 3.88 4.01
C THR A 46 7.32 4.32 5.35
N GLY A 47 8.11 5.39 5.30
CA GLY A 47 8.57 6.12 6.48
C GLY A 47 7.49 6.89 7.23
N ARG A 48 6.33 7.11 6.59
CA ARG A 48 5.25 7.93 7.16
C ARG A 48 4.62 7.30 8.40
N THR A 49 4.04 8.17 9.23
CA THR A 49 3.21 7.80 10.38
C THR A 49 1.83 7.31 9.95
N ILE A 50 1.12 6.61 10.84
CA ILE A 50 -0.25 6.13 10.56
C ILE A 50 -1.21 7.28 10.18
N GLN A 51 -1.08 8.46 10.79
CA GLN A 51 -1.92 9.62 10.49
C GLN A 51 -1.65 10.16 9.09
N ALA A 52 -0.38 10.19 8.67
CA ALA A 52 0.04 10.73 7.39
C ALA A 52 -0.30 9.80 6.20
N VAL A 53 -0.48 8.50 6.44
CA VAL A 53 -0.85 7.52 5.40
C VAL A 53 -2.36 7.30 5.28
N LYS A 54 -3.13 7.63 6.32
CA LYS A 54 -4.57 7.33 6.39
C LYS A 54 -5.36 7.84 5.18
N PRO A 55 -5.16 9.06 4.64
CA PRO A 55 -5.90 9.53 3.47
C PRO A 55 -5.69 8.66 2.22
N TYR A 56 -4.53 8.01 2.11
CA TYR A 56 -4.20 7.15 0.98
C TYR A 56 -4.78 5.75 1.11
N PHE A 57 -5.05 5.26 2.33
CA PHE A 57 -5.63 3.94 2.53
C PHE A 57 -7.06 3.84 2.02
N ASP A 58 -7.83 4.93 2.09
CA ASP A 58 -9.19 4.95 1.54
C ASP A 58 -9.19 4.87 0.00
N ILE A 59 -8.14 5.38 -0.64
CA ILE A 59 -7.93 5.36 -2.10
C ILE A 59 -7.35 4.01 -2.54
N LEU A 60 -6.20 3.63 -1.96
CA LEU A 60 -5.42 2.46 -2.35
C LEU A 60 -6.01 1.15 -1.83
N LYS A 61 -6.74 1.17 -0.70
CA LYS A 61 -7.36 0.00 -0.05
C LYS A 61 -6.44 -1.22 -0.02
N PRO A 62 -5.29 -1.18 0.70
CA PRO A 62 -4.33 -2.28 0.73
C PRO A 62 -4.98 -3.64 1.07
N ASP A 63 -4.56 -4.72 0.42
CA ASP A 63 -5.10 -6.06 0.67
C ASP A 63 -4.43 -6.73 1.89
N MET A 64 -3.23 -6.26 2.22
CA MET A 64 -2.37 -6.78 3.27
C MET A 64 -1.97 -5.66 4.24
N PRO A 65 -1.48 -6.00 5.45
CA PRO A 65 -0.91 -5.03 6.37
C PRO A 65 0.19 -4.18 5.72
N VAL A 66 0.29 -2.93 6.14
CA VAL A 66 1.24 -1.94 5.65
C VAL A 66 2.41 -1.78 6.60
N ILE A 67 3.55 -1.39 6.06
CA ILE A 67 4.77 -1.10 6.82
C ILE A 67 4.87 0.41 7.00
N LEU A 68 4.99 0.86 8.24
CA LEU A 68 5.02 2.27 8.65
C LEU A 68 6.29 2.58 9.45
N TYR A 69 6.57 3.87 9.64
CA TYR A 69 7.71 4.35 10.45
C TYR A 69 9.05 3.69 10.04
N ASN A 70 9.30 3.57 8.74
CA ASN A 70 10.51 2.94 8.17
C ASN A 70 10.72 1.49 8.65
N GLY A 71 9.65 0.75 8.92
CA GLY A 71 9.72 -0.64 9.37
C GLY A 71 9.45 -0.85 10.85
N ALA A 72 9.41 0.21 11.66
CA ALA A 72 9.17 0.09 13.10
C ALA A 72 7.74 -0.36 13.46
N MET A 73 6.79 -0.30 12.51
CA MET A 73 5.41 -0.77 12.73
C MET A 73 4.84 -1.50 11.52
N ILE A 74 4.12 -2.60 11.78
CA ILE A 74 3.24 -3.27 10.83
C ILE A 74 1.80 -3.04 11.28
N TYR A 75 0.98 -2.44 10.43
CA TYR A 75 -0.38 -2.03 10.75
C TYR A 75 -1.39 -2.62 9.75
N ASP A 76 -2.50 -3.16 10.25
CA ASP A 76 -3.61 -3.61 9.43
C ASP A 76 -4.65 -2.48 9.30
N PRO A 77 -4.75 -1.84 8.11
CA PRO A 77 -5.68 -0.75 7.90
C PRO A 77 -7.15 -1.18 7.86
N LYS A 78 -7.43 -2.45 7.53
CA LYS A 78 -8.80 -2.99 7.46
C LYS A 78 -9.37 -3.19 8.86
N ASN A 79 -8.60 -3.82 9.75
CA ASN A 79 -9.02 -4.10 11.12
C ASN A 79 -8.61 -3.00 12.11
N LYS A 80 -7.92 -1.96 11.64
CA LYS A 80 -7.39 -0.84 12.44
C LYS A 80 -6.54 -1.31 13.63
N LYS A 81 -5.65 -2.27 13.37
CA LYS A 81 -4.88 -2.96 14.41
C LYS A 81 -3.38 -2.88 14.15
N ILE A 82 -2.60 -2.61 15.18
CA ILE A 82 -1.15 -2.80 15.15
C ILE A 82 -0.89 -4.31 15.22
N ILE A 83 -0.22 -4.84 14.20
CA ILE A 83 0.18 -6.24 14.13
C ILE A 83 1.52 -6.43 14.84
N ARG A 84 2.44 -5.47 14.66
CA ARG A 84 3.76 -5.45 15.29
C ARG A 84 4.23 -4.02 15.48
N SER A 85 4.96 -3.78 16.56
CA SER A 85 5.73 -2.56 16.81
C SER A 85 7.02 -2.94 17.53
N GLU A 86 8.13 -2.28 17.19
CA GLU A 86 9.41 -2.32 17.92
C GLU A 86 9.47 -1.22 18.98
#